data_AF-A0A7G9GY06-F1
#
_entry.id   AF-A0A7G9GY06-F1
#
_cell.length_a   1.000
_cell.length_b   1.000
_cell.length_c   1.000
_cell.angle_alpha   90.00
_cell.angle_beta   90.00
_cell.angle_gamma   90.00
#
_symmetry.space_group_name_H-M   'P 1'
#
loop_
_entity.id
_entity.type
_entity.pdbx_description
1 polymer ?
#
loop_
_entity_poly.entity_id
_entity_poly.type
_entity_poly.pdbx_seq_one_letter_code
_entity_poly.pdbx_strand_id
1 'polypeptide(L)'
;MKKYICEVCGYVYDPKLGDPEHGIAPGTPFEEIPEEWLCPACAVNKDQFSAVKEHDTADKGLYVCEVCGYVYDPAVGDPEHGIEKGVEFADLPEDWTCPPCGATKDHFSKMKF
;
A
#
# COMPACT_ATOMS: atom_id res chain seq x y z
N MET A 1 -9.23 10.62 -8.43
CA MET A 1 -8.01 11.20 -9.07
C MET A 1 -6.85 10.32 -8.68
N LYS A 2 -6.03 9.88 -9.65
CA LYS A 2 -4.89 9.00 -9.38
C LYS A 2 -3.73 9.83 -8.85
N LYS A 3 -3.02 9.34 -7.82
CA LYS A 3 -1.77 9.95 -7.36
C LYS A 3 -0.62 9.46 -8.24
N TYR A 4 0.46 10.21 -8.30
CA TYR A 4 1.62 9.88 -9.10
C TYR A 4 2.87 9.94 -8.22
N ILE A 5 3.75 8.96 -8.32
CA ILE A 5 4.99 8.90 -7.55
C ILE A 5 6.18 9.07 -8.49
N CYS A 6 7.09 9.95 -8.11
CA CYS A 6 8.37 10.09 -8.78
C CYS A 6 9.22 8.87 -8.49
N GLU A 7 9.59 8.11 -9.52
CA GLU A 7 10.38 6.89 -9.37
C GLU A 7 11.84 7.17 -8.99
N VAL A 8 12.28 8.43 -9.14
CA VAL A 8 13.65 8.85 -8.82
C VAL A 8 13.83 9.17 -7.34
N CYS A 9 12.84 9.80 -6.70
CA CYS A 9 12.97 10.30 -5.32
C CYS A 9 11.83 9.88 -4.37
N GLY A 10 10.76 9.26 -4.88
CA GLY A 10 9.60 8.86 -4.09
C GLY A 10 8.60 9.99 -3.78
N TYR A 11 8.78 11.20 -4.31
CA TYR A 11 7.80 12.29 -4.15
C TYR A 11 6.42 11.89 -4.72
N VAL A 12 5.36 12.10 -3.96
CA VAL A 12 3.98 11.77 -4.37
C VAL A 12 3.21 13.04 -4.70
N TYR A 13 2.86 13.20 -5.97
CA TYR A 13 1.93 14.22 -6.43
C TYR A 13 0.48 13.81 -6.13
N ASP A 14 -0.22 14.60 -5.32
CA ASP A 14 -1.65 14.48 -5.06
C ASP A 14 -2.42 15.56 -5.82
N PRO A 15 -3.22 15.20 -6.85
CA PRO A 15 -4.02 16.16 -7.59
C PRO A 15 -4.95 17.02 -6.73
N LYS A 16 -5.40 16.54 -5.56
CA LYS A 16 -6.26 17.32 -4.66
C LYS A 16 -5.50 18.47 -4.00
N LEU A 17 -4.22 18.27 -3.73
CA LEU A 17 -3.34 19.29 -3.15
C LEU A 17 -2.71 20.17 -4.24
N GLY A 18 -2.47 19.61 -5.42
CA GLY A 18 -1.72 20.27 -6.48
C GLY A 18 -0.26 20.49 -6.06
N ASP A 19 0.35 21.54 -6.61
CA ASP A 19 1.68 22.01 -6.26
C ASP A 19 1.73 23.55 -6.41
N PRO A 20 1.03 24.29 -5.52
CA PRO A 20 0.82 25.73 -5.67
C PRO A 20 2.12 26.53 -5.58
N GLU A 21 3.14 26.01 -4.91
CA GLU A 21 4.47 26.63 -4.82
C GLU A 21 5.19 26.66 -6.18
N HIS A 22 4.84 25.75 -7.08
CA HIS A 22 5.38 25.67 -8.45
C HIS A 22 4.30 25.92 -9.51
N GLY A 23 3.22 26.60 -9.13
CA GLY A 23 2.21 27.09 -10.07
C GLY A 23 1.13 26.07 -10.48
N ILE A 24 1.04 24.92 -9.82
CA ILE A 24 -0.01 23.91 -10.07
C ILE A 24 -1.11 24.04 -9.01
N ALA A 25 -2.31 24.43 -9.42
CA ALA A 25 -3.41 24.63 -8.49
C ALA A 25 -3.91 23.31 -7.87
N PRO A 26 -4.42 23.32 -6.62
CA PRO A 26 -5.14 22.19 -6.06
C PRO A 26 -6.34 21.81 -6.93
N GLY A 27 -6.52 20.53 -7.16
CA GLY A 27 -7.50 19.96 -8.08
C GLY A 27 -6.97 19.67 -9.48
N THR A 28 -5.73 20.05 -9.82
CA THR A 28 -5.15 19.83 -11.15
C THR A 28 -4.76 18.35 -11.34
N PRO A 29 -5.35 17.61 -12.29
CA PRO A 29 -4.93 16.25 -12.58
C PRO A 29 -3.52 16.23 -13.20
N PHE A 30 -2.76 15.16 -12.97
CA PHE A 30 -1.38 15.03 -13.45
C PHE A 30 -1.24 15.16 -14.98
N GLU A 31 -2.29 14.75 -15.71
CA GLU A 31 -2.38 14.86 -17.16
C GLU A 31 -2.44 16.31 -17.66
N GLU A 32 -2.94 17.25 -16.84
CA GLU A 32 -3.03 18.68 -17.16
C GLU A 32 -1.79 19.48 -16.72
N ILE A 33 -0.82 18.84 -16.05
CA ILE A 33 0.41 19.50 -15.64
C ILE A 33 1.28 19.81 -16.89
N PRO A 34 1.81 21.05 -17.00
CA PRO A 34 2.74 21.43 -18.06
C PRO A 34 3.95 20.49 -18.13
N GLU A 35 4.48 20.24 -19.33
CA GLU A 35 5.71 19.43 -19.49
C GLU A 35 6.94 20.09 -18.86
N GLU A 36 6.90 21.42 -18.66
CA GLU A 36 7.94 22.21 -17.99
C GLU A 36 7.94 22.04 -16.47
N TRP A 37 6.88 21.46 -15.89
CA TRP A 37 6.85 21.19 -14.46
C TRP A 37 7.83 20.07 -14.12
N LEU A 38 8.65 20.33 -13.11
CA LEU A 38 9.66 19.41 -12.61
C LEU A 38 9.28 18.96 -11.20
N CYS A 39 9.68 17.75 -10.84
CA CYS A 39 9.50 17.23 -9.50
C CYS A 39 10.07 18.23 -8.47
N PRO A 40 9.28 18.71 -7.50
CA PRO A 40 9.75 19.72 -6.54
C PRO A 40 10.86 19.18 -5.61
N ALA A 41 10.98 17.86 -5.48
CA ALA A 41 12.00 17.23 -4.63
C ALA A 41 13.33 16.97 -5.34
N CYS A 42 13.33 16.67 -6.65
CA CYS A 42 14.55 16.27 -7.38
C CYS A 42 14.71 16.87 -8.77
N ALA A 43 13.83 17.76 -9.19
CA ALA A 43 13.85 18.50 -10.45
C ALA A 43 13.86 17.63 -11.73
N VAL A 44 13.37 16.38 -11.67
CA VAL A 44 13.19 15.54 -12.86
C VAL A 44 11.84 15.82 -13.53
N ASN A 45 11.75 15.54 -14.83
CA ASN A 45 10.52 15.73 -15.61
C ASN A 45 9.39 14.79 -15.17
N LYS A 46 8.15 15.16 -15.53
CA LYS A 46 6.94 14.36 -15.26
C LYS A 46 6.94 12.95 -15.86
N ASP A 47 7.79 12.70 -16.87
CA ASP A 47 8.01 11.37 -17.46
C ASP A 47 8.56 10.35 -16.45
N GLN A 48 9.24 10.82 -15.40
CA GLN A 48 9.77 9.98 -14.33
C GLN A 48 8.75 9.71 -13.21
N PHE A 49 7.47 9.98 -13.47
CA PHE A 49 6.39 9.67 -12.56
C PHE A 49 5.56 8.51 -13.07
N SER A 50 5.32 7.57 -12.18
CA SER A 50 4.38 6.48 -12.41
C SER A 50 3.09 6.73 -11.63
N ALA A 51 1.96 6.39 -12.24
CA ALA A 51 0.70 6.36 -11.52
C ALA A 51 0.86 5.43 -10.33
N VAL A 52 0.62 5.95 -9.13
CA VAL A 52 0.50 5.14 -7.93
C VAL A 52 -0.73 4.27 -8.16
N LYS A 53 -0.49 3.06 -8.66
CA LYS A 53 -1.47 2.00 -8.53
C LYS A 53 -1.70 1.90 -7.03
N GLU A 54 -2.96 1.85 -6.63
CA GLU A 54 -3.36 1.62 -5.24
C GLU A 54 -2.95 0.20 -4.75
N HIS A 55 -1.79 -0.31 -5.18
CA HIS A 55 -1.00 -1.27 -4.43
C HIS A 55 -0.28 -0.51 -3.29
N ASP A 56 -1.10 0.03 -2.39
CA ASP A 56 -1.10 -0.40 -1.01
C ASP A 56 0.27 -0.45 -0.32
N THR A 57 0.72 0.72 0.12
CA THR A 57 1.36 0.89 1.43
C THR A 57 0.33 1.49 2.39
N ALA A 58 -0.86 0.89 2.41
CA ALA A 58 -1.95 1.32 3.25
C ALA A 58 -2.55 0.08 3.89
N ASP A 59 -1.84 -0.47 4.89
CA ASP A 59 -2.46 -1.35 5.87
C ASP A 59 -3.33 -2.46 5.24
N LYS A 60 -2.77 -3.26 4.34
CA LYS A 60 -3.41 -4.40 3.66
C LYS A 60 -4.00 -5.48 4.59
N GLY A 61 -4.01 -5.25 5.90
CA GLY A 61 -4.43 -6.22 6.89
C GLY A 61 -3.56 -7.48 6.91
N LEU A 62 -2.32 -7.42 6.42
CA LEU A 62 -1.41 -8.56 6.50
C LEU A 62 -0.95 -8.76 7.95
N TYR A 63 -0.93 -10.01 8.39
CA TYR A 63 -0.40 -10.39 9.69
C TYR A 63 0.77 -11.35 9.50
N VAL A 64 1.90 -11.06 10.14
CA VAL A 64 3.07 -11.94 10.11
C VAL A 64 3.19 -12.68 11.43
N CYS A 65 3.31 -14.00 11.37
CA CYS A 65 3.66 -14.82 12.50
C CYS A 65 5.11 -14.52 12.90
N GLU A 66 5.31 -14.05 14.12
CA GLU A 66 6.64 -13.69 14.63
C GLU A 66 7.50 -14.91 14.96
N VAL A 67 6.90 -16.10 15.05
CA VAL A 67 7.59 -17.36 15.34
C VAL A 67 8.25 -17.95 14.10
N CYS A 68 7.55 -17.95 12.95
CA CYS A 68 8.03 -18.60 11.73
C CYS A 68 8.06 -17.71 10.48
N GLY A 69 7.57 -16.47 10.56
CA GLY A 69 7.52 -15.53 9.44
C GLY A 69 6.38 -15.77 8.44
N TYR A 70 5.47 -16.70 8.70
CA TYR A 70 4.29 -16.91 7.86
C TYR A 70 3.45 -15.62 7.78
N VAL A 71 3.03 -15.23 6.57
CA VAL A 71 2.20 -14.05 6.34
C VAL A 71 0.78 -14.51 6.01
N TYR A 72 -0.15 -14.18 6.90
CA TYR A 72 -1.58 -14.27 6.64
C TYR A 72 -2.02 -13.09 5.79
N ASP A 73 -2.54 -13.39 4.60
CA ASP A 73 -3.16 -12.42 3.70
C ASP A 73 -4.68 -12.66 3.67
N PRO A 74 -5.51 -11.74 4.19
CA PRO A 74 -6.96 -11.90 4.19
C PRO A 74 -7.53 -11.98 2.77
N ALA A 75 -6.89 -11.39 1.75
CA ALA A 75 -7.34 -11.52 0.36
C ALA A 75 -7.13 -12.94 -0.21
N VAL A 76 -6.25 -13.73 0.40
CA VAL A 76 -6.01 -15.15 0.05
C VAL A 76 -6.79 -16.09 0.99
N GLY A 77 -6.83 -15.77 2.28
CA GLY A 77 -7.33 -16.67 3.32
C GLY A 77 -6.36 -17.84 3.57
N ASP A 78 -6.89 -18.93 4.13
CA ASP A 78 -6.16 -20.16 4.42
C ASP A 78 -7.09 -21.38 4.15
N PRO A 79 -7.41 -21.64 2.87
CA PRO A 79 -8.46 -22.59 2.48
C PRO A 79 -8.12 -24.03 2.86
N GLU A 80 -6.83 -24.38 2.97
CA GLU A 80 -6.39 -25.70 3.41
C GLU A 80 -6.75 -25.97 4.88
N HIS A 81 -6.94 -24.92 5.68
CA HIS A 81 -7.36 -25.00 7.08
C HIS A 81 -8.74 -24.37 7.29
N GLY A 82 -9.55 -24.30 6.23
CA GLY A 82 -10.96 -23.90 6.30
C GLY A 82 -11.21 -22.41 6.41
N ILE A 83 -10.22 -21.55 6.16
CA ILE A 83 -10.39 -20.10 6.12
C ILE A 83 -10.56 -19.66 4.67
N GLU A 84 -11.72 -19.12 4.34
CA GLU A 84 -12.00 -18.64 3.00
C GLU A 84 -11.24 -17.34 2.69
N LYS A 85 -11.06 -17.06 1.40
CA LYS A 85 -10.55 -15.76 0.96
C LYS A 85 -11.50 -14.63 1.40
N GLY A 86 -10.92 -13.52 1.80
CA GLY A 86 -11.61 -12.33 2.29
C GLY A 86 -11.89 -12.33 3.80
N VAL A 87 -11.51 -13.38 4.54
CA VAL A 87 -11.66 -13.41 6.00
C VAL A 87 -10.59 -12.53 6.64
N GLU A 88 -10.97 -11.54 7.42
CA GLU A 88 -9.99 -10.71 8.13
C GLU A 88 -9.37 -11.47 9.30
N PHE A 89 -8.15 -11.11 9.70
CA PHE A 89 -7.47 -11.78 10.82
C PHE A 89 -8.26 -11.69 12.14
N ALA A 90 -9.02 -10.60 12.32
CA ALA A 90 -9.92 -10.40 13.45
C ALA A 90 -11.06 -11.44 13.48
N ASP A 91 -11.55 -11.85 12.30
CA ASP A 91 -12.66 -12.79 12.13
C ASP A 91 -12.21 -14.26 12.11
N LEU A 92 -10.90 -14.53 12.15
CA LEU A 92 -10.38 -15.89 12.25
C LEU A 92 -10.90 -16.59 13.53
N PRO A 93 -11.27 -17.89 13.46
CA PRO A 93 -11.66 -18.67 14.63
C PRO A 93 -10.60 -18.60 15.75
N GLU A 94 -11.04 -18.69 17.01
CA GLU A 94 -10.13 -18.67 18.17
C GLU A 94 -9.18 -19.89 18.20
N ASP A 95 -9.62 -21.02 17.64
CA ASP A 95 -8.83 -22.26 17.53
C ASP A 95 -7.90 -22.28 16.31
N TRP A 96 -8.02 -21.30 15.40
CA TRP A 96 -7.12 -21.23 14.25
C TRP A 96 -5.70 -20.89 14.72
N THR A 97 -4.74 -21.65 14.23
CA THR A 97 -3.32 -21.50 14.55
C THR A 97 -2.52 -21.37 13.27
N CYS A 98 -1.35 -20.75 13.36
CA CYS A 98 -0.40 -20.59 12.26
C CYS A 98 -0.13 -21.96 11.61
N PRO A 99 -0.53 -22.20 10.35
CA PRO A 99 -0.45 -23.54 9.77
C PRO A 99 0.96 -24.14 9.72
N PRO A 100 2.01 -23.33 9.44
CA PRO A 100 3.38 -23.85 9.44
C PRO A 100 3.94 -24.25 10.82
N CYS A 101 3.46 -23.67 11.92
CA CYS A 101 4.14 -23.83 13.23
C CYS A 101 3.22 -24.07 14.43
N GLY A 102 1.90 -24.01 14.26
CA GLY A 102 0.92 -24.18 15.33
C GLY A 102 0.85 -23.03 16.34
N ALA A 103 1.55 -21.92 16.11
CA ALA A 103 1.48 -20.75 16.98
C ALA A 103 0.06 -20.15 16.98
N THR A 104 -0.40 -19.73 18.14
CA THR A 104 -1.69 -19.06 18.33
C THR A 104 -1.71 -17.65 17.73
N LYS A 105 -2.91 -17.09 17.55
CA LYS A 105 -3.13 -15.75 16.96
C LYS A 105 -2.41 -14.61 17.70
N ASP A 106 -2.00 -14.78 18.96
CA ASP A 106 -1.26 -13.77 19.71
C ASP A 106 0.18 -13.58 19.20
N HIS A 107 0.73 -14.57 18.51
CA HIS A 107 2.06 -14.51 17.90
C HIS A 107 2.06 -13.85 16.52
N PHE A 108 0.98 -13.18 16.14
CA PHE A 108 0.88 -12.47 14.87
C PHE A 108 0.90 -10.96 15.07
N SER A 109 1.79 -10.31 14.33
CA SER A 109 1.89 -8.85 14.29
C SER A 109 1.32 -8.33 12.99
N LYS A 110 0.48 -7.27 13.09
CA LYS A 110 -0.03 -6.57 11.91
C LYS A 110 1.13 -5.88 11.21
N MET A 111 1.34 -6.21 9.94
CA MET A 111 2.38 -5.63 9.12
C MET A 111 1.99 -4.20 8.74
N LYS A 112 2.80 -3.24 9.19
CA LYS A 112 2.71 -1.83 8.81
C LYS A 112 3.87 -1.54 7.86
N PHE A 113 3.57 -1.14 6.64
CA PHE A 113 4.54 -0.69 5.64
C PHE A 113 4.69 0.83 5.67
#